data_AF-A0AAN9B2J0-F1
#
_entry.id   AF-A0AAN9B2J0-F1
#
_cell.length_a   1.000
_cell.length_b   1.000
_cell.length_c   1.000
_cell.angle_alpha   90.00
_cell.angle_beta   90.00
_cell.angle_gamma   90.00
#
_symmetry.space_group_name_H-M   'P 1'
#
loop_
_entity.id
_entity.type
_entity.pdbx_description
1 polymer ?
#
loop_
_entity_poly.entity_id
_entity_poly.type
_entity_poly.pdbx_seq_one_letter_code
_entity_poly.pdbx_strand_id
1 'polypeptide(L)'
;MTSSKLPHCWNTLYVNIKSLRTVLQWIPSHCGVQGNEEADRMAKLGAEDEQENNPVSLTEMKTIIKSLHRTPQSQDSYHLLSRPQQVVIFRLRTGHNRLNQHLYGKLHVVSSPMCSCGEAEQDTAHILRDCRNHQVLREEIWPLPESLHNKLYGPEAALQKTTNFISRSGLQV
;
A
#
# COMPACT_ATOMS: atom_id res chain seq x y z
N MET A 1 -13.40 8.17 7.31
CA MET A 1 -12.28 8.37 6.37
C MET A 1 -11.87 9.84 6.39
N THR A 2 -10.98 10.22 7.29
CA THR A 2 -10.44 11.60 7.33
C THR A 2 -9.33 11.71 6.30
N SER A 3 -9.64 12.26 5.14
CA SER A 3 -8.63 12.65 4.16
C SER A 3 -7.69 13.66 4.82
N SER A 4 -6.45 13.25 5.08
CA SER A 4 -5.38 14.07 5.67
C SER A 4 -4.93 15.24 4.79
N LYS A 5 -5.61 15.48 3.66
CA LYS A 5 -5.31 16.51 2.67
C LYS A 5 -6.03 17.85 2.89
N LEU A 6 -6.90 17.95 3.91
CA LEU A 6 -7.73 19.12 4.20
C LEU A 6 -7.29 20.06 5.36
N PRO A 7 -6.13 19.95 6.05
CA PRO A 7 -5.83 20.86 7.16
C PRO A 7 -5.80 22.34 6.74
N HIS A 8 -5.32 22.62 5.53
CA HIS A 8 -5.15 24.01 5.07
C HIS A 8 -6.48 24.67 4.71
N CYS A 9 -7.35 23.98 3.97
CA CYS A 9 -8.70 24.46 3.69
C CYS A 9 -9.49 24.68 4.99
N TRP A 10 -9.33 23.78 5.97
CA TRP A 10 -9.99 23.90 7.27
C TRP A 10 -9.53 25.15 8.03
N ASN A 11 -8.22 25.43 8.08
CA ASN A 11 -7.70 26.65 8.72
C ASN A 11 -8.15 27.93 8.02
N THR A 12 -8.16 27.98 6.68
CA THR A 12 -8.63 29.17 5.93
C THR A 12 -10.12 29.43 6.12
N LEU A 13 -10.94 28.37 6.15
CA LEU A 13 -12.36 28.46 6.47
C LEU A 13 -12.56 28.91 7.93
N TYR A 14 -11.81 28.33 8.86
CA TYR A 14 -11.91 28.64 10.30
C TYR A 14 -11.59 30.10 10.64
N VAL A 15 -10.62 30.73 9.95
CA VAL A 15 -10.24 32.14 10.17
C VAL A 15 -11.31 33.10 9.64
N ASN A 16 -11.91 32.82 8.48
CA ASN A 16 -12.89 33.70 7.84
C ASN A 16 -14.32 33.55 8.40
N ILE A 17 -14.64 32.39 9.00
CA ILE A 17 -15.99 32.08 9.49
C ILE A 17 -16.26 32.64 10.90
N LYS A 18 -15.27 33.13 11.64
CA LYS A 18 -15.44 33.62 13.04
C LYS A 18 -16.49 34.72 13.23
N SER A 19 -16.91 35.42 12.18
CA SER A 19 -17.94 36.46 12.24
C SER A 19 -19.38 35.93 12.08
N LEU A 20 -19.58 34.66 11.72
CA LEU A 20 -20.91 34.06 11.47
C LEU A 20 -20.97 32.62 12.03
N ARG A 21 -22.10 32.24 12.63
CA ARG A 21 -22.32 30.87 13.11
C ARG A 21 -22.59 29.93 11.92
N THR A 22 -21.54 29.45 11.27
CA THR A 22 -21.62 28.57 10.08
C THR A 22 -21.43 27.09 10.45
N VAL A 23 -22.21 26.20 9.83
CA VAL A 23 -22.08 24.75 9.95
C VAL A 23 -21.67 24.17 8.59
N LEU A 24 -20.67 23.28 8.56
CA LEU A 24 -20.27 22.54 7.36
C LEU A 24 -20.93 21.16 7.38
N GLN A 25 -21.70 20.85 6.34
CA GLN A 25 -22.37 19.56 6.18
C GLN A 25 -22.05 18.99 4.80
N TRP A 26 -21.68 17.71 4.76
CA TRP A 26 -21.55 16.99 3.49
C TRP A 26 -22.94 16.51 3.03
N ILE A 27 -23.22 16.64 1.74
CA ILE A 27 -24.46 16.22 1.09
C ILE A 27 -24.10 15.30 -0.09
N PRO A 28 -24.78 14.15 -0.27
CA PRO A 28 -24.56 13.28 -1.42
C PRO A 28 -24.94 13.97 -2.74
N SER A 29 -24.18 13.70 -3.81
CA SER A 29 -24.53 14.20 -5.16
C SER A 29 -25.76 13.48 -5.74
N HIS A 30 -26.46 14.13 -6.66
CA HIS A 30 -27.57 13.56 -7.46
C HIS A 30 -28.74 12.97 -6.65
N CYS A 31 -29.08 13.60 -5.53
CA CYS A 31 -30.16 13.15 -4.66
C CYS A 31 -31.42 14.03 -4.70
N GLY A 32 -31.59 14.92 -5.69
CA GLY A 32 -32.78 15.77 -5.80
C GLY A 32 -32.77 17.00 -4.90
N VAL A 33 -31.67 17.29 -4.20
CA VAL A 33 -31.57 18.48 -3.35
C VAL A 33 -31.37 19.71 -4.23
N GLN A 34 -32.47 20.41 -4.52
CA GLN A 34 -32.54 21.51 -5.49
C GLN A 34 -31.40 22.53 -5.35
N GLY A 35 -31.07 22.97 -4.13
CA GLY A 35 -29.98 23.94 -3.91
C GLY A 35 -28.58 23.39 -4.25
N ASN A 36 -28.36 22.10 -4.01
CA ASN A 36 -27.10 21.44 -4.36
C ASN A 36 -27.01 21.18 -5.87
N GLU A 37 -28.13 20.83 -6.50
CA GLU A 37 -28.21 20.63 -7.95
C GLU A 37 -28.01 21.94 -8.72
N GLU A 38 -28.60 23.04 -8.24
CA GLU A 38 -28.40 24.35 -8.84
C GLU A 38 -26.95 24.83 -8.66
N ALA A 39 -26.34 24.59 -7.49
CA ALA A 39 -24.92 24.89 -7.27
C ALA A 39 -24.01 24.10 -8.22
N ASP A 40 -24.25 22.79 -8.41
CA ASP A 40 -23.50 21.96 -9.36
C ASP A 40 -23.69 22.42 -10.82
N ARG A 41 -24.93 22.77 -11.20
CA ARG A 41 -25.25 23.32 -12.53
C ARG A 41 -24.50 24.62 -12.80
N MET A 42 -24.52 25.55 -11.84
CA MET A 42 -23.82 26.83 -11.96
C MET A 42 -22.30 26.66 -12.00
N ALA A 43 -21.74 25.74 -11.20
CA ALA A 43 -20.32 25.42 -11.23
C ALA A 43 -19.88 24.83 -12.59
N LYS A 44 -20.72 24.01 -13.23
CA LYS A 44 -20.46 23.46 -14.56
C LYS A 44 -20.46 24.54 -15.64
N LEU A 45 -21.44 25.43 -15.64
CA LEU A 45 -21.48 26.55 -16.59
C LEU A 45 -20.25 27.45 -16.45
N GLY A 46 -19.89 27.83 -15.22
CA GLY A 46 -18.70 28.63 -14.97
C GLY A 46 -17.38 27.92 -15.32
N ALA A 47 -17.38 26.59 -15.45
CA ALA A 47 -16.22 25.84 -15.92
C ALA A 47 -16.08 25.84 -17.46
N GLU A 48 -17.15 26.19 -18.19
CA GLU A 48 -17.16 26.36 -19.65
C GLU A 48 -16.82 27.78 -20.09
N ASP A 49 -16.96 28.77 -19.19
CA ASP A 49 -16.63 30.17 -19.45
C ASP A 49 -15.12 30.38 -19.70
N GLU A 50 -14.79 31.39 -20.53
CA GLU A 50 -13.40 31.78 -20.78
C GLU A 50 -12.74 32.31 -19.49
N GLN A 51 -11.65 31.66 -19.09
CA GLN A 51 -10.84 32.11 -17.96
C GLN A 51 -9.86 33.18 -18.43
N GLU A 52 -10.15 34.45 -18.16
CA GLU A 52 -9.22 35.55 -18.46
C GLU A 52 -7.90 35.39 -17.68
N ASN A 53 -6.78 35.63 -18.37
CA ASN A 53 -5.43 35.73 -17.79
C ASN A 53 -4.94 34.50 -16.99
N ASN A 54 -5.01 33.31 -17.59
CA ASN A 54 -4.24 32.19 -17.06
C ASN A 54 -2.87 32.12 -17.76
N PRO A 55 -1.75 32.46 -17.08
CA PRO A 55 -0.42 32.44 -17.70
C PRO A 55 0.04 31.03 -18.08
N VAL A 56 -0.72 30.00 -17.69
CA VAL A 56 -0.38 28.59 -17.77
C VAL A 56 -1.62 27.82 -18.20
N SER A 57 -1.45 26.80 -19.05
CA SER A 57 -2.57 25.96 -19.49
C SER A 57 -3.14 25.11 -18.34
N LEU A 58 -4.40 24.68 -18.45
CA LEU A 58 -5.02 23.74 -17.49
C LEU A 58 -4.20 22.46 -17.32
N THR A 59 -3.54 21.98 -18.38
CA THR A 59 -2.69 20.78 -18.35
C THR A 59 -1.44 21.00 -17.50
N GLU A 60 -0.79 22.14 -17.67
CA GLU A 60 0.39 22.51 -16.89
C GLU A 60 0.02 22.75 -15.42
N MET A 61 -1.07 23.46 -15.11
CA MET A 61 -1.54 23.60 -13.73
C MET A 61 -1.84 22.25 -13.08
N LYS A 62 -2.54 21.34 -13.78
CA LYS A 62 -2.78 19.98 -13.28
C LYS A 62 -1.48 19.24 -12.98
N THR A 63 -0.46 19.44 -13.82
CA THR A 63 0.87 18.85 -13.64
C THR A 63 1.60 19.45 -12.44
N ILE A 64 1.58 20.78 -12.30
CA ILE A 64 2.15 21.49 -11.16
C ILE A 64 1.48 21.05 -9.86
N ILE A 65 0.15 21.04 -9.80
CA ILE A 65 -0.60 20.61 -8.62
C ILE A 65 -0.28 19.15 -8.26
N LYS A 66 -0.23 18.24 -9.26
CA LYS A 66 0.16 16.83 -9.04
C LYS A 66 1.59 16.71 -8.51
N SER A 67 2.52 17.54 -8.99
CA SER A 67 3.91 17.55 -8.56
C SER A 67 4.04 18.07 -7.12
N LEU A 68 3.42 19.22 -6.82
CA LEU A 68 3.41 19.84 -5.49
C LEU A 68 2.77 18.95 -4.42
N HIS A 69 1.75 18.16 -4.80
CA HIS A 69 1.03 17.26 -3.91
C HIS A 69 1.40 15.79 -4.12
N ARG A 70 2.56 15.52 -4.74
CA ARG A 70 3.04 14.15 -4.90
C ARG A 70 3.34 13.59 -3.51
N THR A 71 2.58 12.59 -3.09
CA THR A 71 2.92 11.84 -1.88
C THR A 71 4.31 11.23 -2.10
N PRO A 72 5.29 11.48 -1.20
CA PRO A 72 6.57 10.79 -1.26
C PRO A 72 6.31 9.29 -1.32
N GLN A 73 6.75 8.64 -2.38
CA GLN A 73 6.67 7.20 -2.44
C GLN A 73 7.62 6.67 -1.36
N SER A 74 7.08 5.93 -0.39
CA SER A 74 7.89 5.27 0.63
C SER A 74 9.01 4.51 -0.08
N GLN A 75 10.25 4.86 0.24
CA GLN A 75 11.42 4.24 -0.37
C GLN A 75 11.55 2.83 0.22
N ASP A 76 11.01 1.86 -0.49
CA ASP A 76 11.06 0.46 -0.11
C ASP A 76 12.51 0.00 -0.05
N SER A 77 12.94 -0.50 1.11
CA SER A 77 14.29 -1.01 1.35
C SER A 77 14.64 -2.20 0.46
N TYR A 78 13.65 -2.82 -0.19
CA TYR A 78 13.82 -3.79 -1.27
C TYR A 78 14.86 -3.35 -2.31
N HIS A 79 14.87 -2.07 -2.69
CA HIS A 79 15.77 -1.55 -3.72
C HIS A 79 17.23 -1.46 -3.28
N LEU A 80 17.52 -1.58 -1.98
CA LEU A 80 18.88 -1.60 -1.43
C LEU A 80 19.52 -3.00 -1.49
N LEU A 81 18.71 -4.05 -1.70
CA LEU A 81 19.18 -5.42 -1.74
C LEU A 81 19.91 -5.77 -3.04
N SER A 82 20.77 -6.80 -2.99
CA SER A 82 21.35 -7.40 -4.19
C SER A 82 20.28 -8.04 -5.09
N ARG A 83 20.58 -8.22 -6.38
CA ARG A 83 19.63 -8.83 -7.33
C ARG A 83 19.09 -10.21 -6.89
N PRO A 84 19.91 -11.14 -6.36
CA PRO A 84 19.40 -12.41 -5.85
C PRO A 84 18.44 -12.25 -4.65
N GLN A 85 18.77 -11.34 -3.73
CA GLN A 85 17.95 -11.04 -2.55
C GLN A 85 16.62 -10.40 -2.94
N GLN A 86 16.63 -9.48 -3.91
CA GLN A 86 15.43 -8.89 -4.50
C GLN A 86 14.51 -9.98 -5.06
N VAL A 87 15.04 -10.93 -5.84
CA VAL A 87 14.22 -12.03 -6.39
C VAL A 87 13.51 -12.80 -5.28
N VAL A 88 14.23 -13.16 -4.22
CA VAL A 88 13.66 -13.88 -3.06
C VAL A 88 12.54 -13.06 -2.42
N ILE A 89 12.79 -11.81 -2.05
CA ILE A 89 11.78 -10.96 -1.40
C ILE A 89 10.57 -10.73 -2.31
N PHE A 90 10.78 -10.52 -3.61
CA PHE A 90 9.71 -10.33 -4.58
C PHE A 90 8.80 -11.57 -4.67
N ARG A 91 9.38 -12.76 -4.77
CA ARG A 91 8.62 -14.02 -4.85
C ARG A 91 7.88 -14.34 -3.55
N LEU A 92 8.44 -13.98 -2.40
CA LEU A 92 7.76 -14.08 -1.11
C LEU A 92 6.58 -13.09 -1.02
N ARG A 93 6.78 -11.82 -1.37
CA ARG A 93 5.73 -10.79 -1.31
C ARG A 93 4.57 -11.05 -2.25
N THR A 94 4.85 -11.59 -3.43
CA THR A 94 3.82 -11.82 -4.46
C THR A 94 3.22 -13.21 -4.42
N GLY A 95 3.81 -14.14 -3.66
CA GLY A 95 3.38 -15.54 -3.63
C GLY A 95 3.71 -16.35 -4.89
N HIS A 96 4.41 -15.77 -5.88
CA HIS A 96 4.86 -16.46 -7.09
C HIS A 96 6.14 -17.24 -6.81
N ASN A 97 5.99 -18.32 -6.06
CA ASN A 97 7.09 -19.13 -5.55
C ASN A 97 6.77 -20.63 -5.63
N ARG A 98 7.74 -21.49 -5.29
CA ARG A 98 7.57 -22.95 -5.35
C ARG A 98 7.13 -23.58 -4.02
N LEU A 99 6.41 -22.85 -3.19
CA LEU A 99 5.76 -23.42 -2.02
C LEU A 99 4.47 -24.15 -2.43
N ASN A 100 4.09 -25.21 -1.69
CA ASN A 100 2.99 -26.09 -2.08
C ASN A 100 1.67 -25.36 -2.29
N GLN A 101 1.39 -24.27 -1.56
CA GLN A 101 0.17 -23.49 -1.77
C GLN A 101 0.06 -22.94 -3.20
N HIS A 102 1.14 -22.37 -3.74
CA HIS A 102 1.17 -21.86 -5.11
C HIS A 102 1.21 -23.00 -6.13
N LEU A 103 2.03 -24.02 -5.88
CA LEU A 103 2.17 -25.18 -6.75
C LEU A 103 0.85 -25.96 -6.89
N TYR A 104 0.05 -26.03 -5.83
CA TYR A 104 -1.26 -26.70 -5.84
C TYR A 104 -2.33 -25.83 -6.48
N GLY A 105 -2.45 -24.57 -6.03
CA GLY A 105 -3.58 -23.71 -6.40
C GLY A 105 -3.45 -23.03 -7.76
N LYS A 106 -2.23 -22.81 -8.26
CA LYS A 106 -1.98 -22.10 -9.54
C LYS A 106 -1.35 -22.98 -10.62
N LEU A 107 -0.42 -23.86 -10.25
CA LEU A 107 0.29 -24.69 -11.22
C LEU A 107 -0.25 -26.12 -11.32
N HIS A 108 -1.01 -26.59 -10.32
CA HIS A 108 -1.56 -27.94 -10.23
C HIS A 108 -0.51 -29.06 -10.42
N VAL A 109 0.72 -28.84 -9.92
CA VAL A 109 1.85 -29.79 -10.05
C VAL A 109 2.10 -30.65 -8.82
N VAL A 110 1.51 -30.29 -7.68
CA VAL A 110 1.53 -31.09 -6.45
C VAL A 110 0.12 -31.52 -6.09
N SER A 111 -0.01 -32.64 -5.37
CA SER A 111 -1.32 -33.22 -5.01
C SER A 111 -1.98 -32.56 -3.80
N SER A 112 -1.24 -31.78 -3.00
CA SER A 112 -1.74 -31.13 -1.79
C SER A 112 -1.01 -29.82 -1.52
N PRO A 113 -1.71 -28.77 -1.01
CA PRO A 113 -1.09 -27.52 -0.59
C PRO A 113 -0.41 -27.63 0.78
N MET A 114 -0.59 -28.75 1.50
CA MET A 114 -0.14 -28.90 2.88
C MET A 114 1.39 -28.87 3.01
N CYS A 115 1.87 -28.23 4.08
CA CYS A 115 3.26 -28.31 4.48
C CYS A 115 3.56 -29.70 5.04
N SER A 116 4.80 -30.17 4.84
CA SER A 116 5.29 -31.43 5.41
C SER A 116 5.33 -31.43 6.95
N CYS A 117 5.18 -30.27 7.60
CA CYS A 117 5.00 -30.20 9.05
C CYS A 117 3.62 -30.67 9.52
N GLY A 118 2.62 -30.73 8.62
CA GLY A 118 1.26 -31.19 8.90
C GLY A 118 0.31 -30.14 9.49
N GLU A 119 0.78 -28.95 9.86
CA GLU A 119 -0.01 -27.98 10.64
C GLU A 119 -0.84 -27.00 9.79
N ALA A 120 -0.41 -26.71 8.56
CA ALA A 120 -1.09 -25.76 7.67
C ALA A 120 -0.67 -25.94 6.20
N GLU A 121 -1.33 -25.21 5.29
CA GLU A 121 -0.85 -25.03 3.93
C GLU A 121 0.54 -24.38 3.91
N GLN A 122 1.39 -24.79 2.97
CA GLN A 122 2.73 -24.26 2.83
C GLN A 122 2.69 -22.94 2.05
N ASP A 123 2.52 -21.84 2.77
CA ASP A 123 2.63 -20.47 2.23
C ASP A 123 3.76 -19.67 2.91
N THR A 124 4.00 -18.45 2.42
CA THR A 124 5.03 -17.57 2.97
C THR A 124 4.80 -17.24 4.44
N ALA A 125 3.55 -17.04 4.87
CA ALA A 125 3.24 -16.68 6.26
C ALA A 125 3.56 -17.85 7.19
N HIS A 126 3.12 -19.06 6.86
CA HIS A 126 3.39 -20.27 7.60
C HIS A 126 4.90 -20.52 7.72
N ILE A 127 5.64 -20.47 6.61
CA ILE A 127 7.09 -20.70 6.62
C ILE A 127 7.83 -19.69 7.51
N LEU A 128 7.50 -18.40 7.39
CA LEU A 128 8.21 -17.32 8.09
C LEU A 128 7.76 -17.11 9.54
N ARG A 129 6.60 -17.66 9.95
CA ARG A 129 6.02 -17.43 11.29
C ARG A 129 5.85 -18.71 12.10
N ASP A 130 5.23 -19.75 11.53
CA ASP A 130 4.59 -20.82 12.31
C ASP A 130 5.20 -22.23 12.09
N CYS A 131 5.85 -22.48 10.96
CA CYS A 131 6.25 -23.82 10.52
C CYS A 131 7.20 -24.53 11.52
N ARG A 132 6.76 -25.62 12.15
CA ARG A 132 7.56 -26.36 13.16
C ARG A 132 8.90 -26.86 12.59
N ASN A 133 8.93 -27.27 11.32
CA ASN A 133 10.15 -27.76 10.65
C ASN A 133 11.24 -26.69 10.55
N HIS A 134 10.88 -25.41 10.57
CA HIS A 134 11.82 -24.29 10.49
C HIS A 134 11.93 -23.50 11.79
N GLN A 135 11.41 -24.02 12.91
CA GLN A 135 11.41 -23.30 14.19
C GLN A 135 12.84 -22.95 14.66
N VAL A 136 13.74 -23.93 14.71
CA VAL A 136 15.13 -23.74 15.16
C VAL A 136 15.84 -22.68 14.31
N LEU A 137 15.69 -22.75 12.98
CA LEU A 137 16.28 -21.76 12.07
C LEU A 137 15.66 -20.36 12.23
N ARG A 138 14.35 -20.27 12.52
CA ARG A 138 13.69 -18.99 12.81
C ARG A 138 14.21 -18.37 14.09
N GLU A 139 14.35 -19.14 15.15
CA GLU A 139 14.85 -18.67 16.45
C GLU A 139 16.32 -18.22 16.36
N GLU A 140 17.12 -18.87 15.51
CA GLU A 140 18.50 -18.46 15.24
C GLU A 140 18.58 -17.12 14.50
N ILE A 141 17.75 -16.92 13.47
CA ILE A 141 17.79 -15.71 12.62
C ILE A 141 17.04 -14.53 13.26
N TRP A 142 15.96 -14.82 13.96
CA TRP A 142 15.11 -13.87 14.68
C TRP A 142 14.99 -14.28 16.15
N PRO A 143 16.04 -14.03 16.97
CA PRO A 143 16.02 -14.33 18.40
C PRO A 143 15.01 -13.47 19.18
N LEU A 144 14.65 -12.31 18.62
CA LEU A 144 13.58 -11.45 19.13
C LEU A 144 12.34 -11.58 18.25
N PRO A 145 11.13 -11.47 18.83
CA PRO A 145 9.88 -11.48 18.07
C PRO A 145 9.92 -10.43 16.95
N GLU A 146 9.71 -10.89 15.72
CA GLU A 146 9.73 -10.06 14.53
C GLU A 146 8.46 -10.27 13.72
N SER A 147 7.78 -9.18 13.37
CA SER A 147 6.51 -9.24 12.67
C SER A 147 6.67 -9.76 11.24
N LEU A 148 5.65 -10.45 10.71
CA LEU A 148 5.65 -10.87 9.30
C LEU A 148 5.79 -9.68 8.35
N HIS A 149 5.16 -8.55 8.70
CA HIS A 149 5.27 -7.33 7.92
C HIS A 149 6.73 -6.85 7.84
N ASN A 150 7.45 -6.79 8.96
CA ASN A 150 8.84 -6.33 8.95
C ASN A 150 9.78 -7.33 8.24
N LYS A 151 9.51 -8.63 8.33
CA LYS A 151 10.24 -9.67 7.57
C LYS A 151 10.10 -9.47 6.04
N LEU A 152 8.98 -8.95 5.57
CA LEU A 152 8.70 -8.79 4.14
C LEU A 152 8.89 -7.35 3.63
N TYR A 153 8.60 -6.33 4.43
CA TYR A 153 8.53 -4.91 4.04
C TYR A 153 9.34 -3.99 4.96
N GLY A 154 10.13 -4.57 5.86
CA GLY A 154 10.96 -3.84 6.81
C GLY A 154 12.20 -3.19 6.21
N PRO A 155 13.11 -2.68 7.06
CA PRO A 155 14.37 -2.11 6.64
C PRO A 155 15.28 -3.17 6.00
N GLU A 156 16.31 -2.72 5.29
CA GLU A 156 17.23 -3.60 4.56
C GLU A 156 17.73 -4.78 5.40
N ALA A 157 18.14 -4.54 6.65
CA ALA A 157 18.62 -5.57 7.56
C ALA A 157 17.57 -6.67 7.84
N ALA A 158 16.29 -6.32 7.95
CA ALA A 158 15.22 -7.28 8.15
C ALA A 158 15.00 -8.14 6.90
N LEU A 159 15.05 -7.51 5.71
CA LEU A 159 14.93 -8.22 4.43
C LEU A 159 16.12 -9.15 4.19
N GLN A 160 17.33 -8.71 4.52
CA GLN A 160 18.54 -9.53 4.44
C GLN A 160 18.40 -10.78 5.34
N LYS A 161 17.88 -10.65 6.57
CA LYS A 161 17.58 -11.81 7.43
C LYS A 161 16.58 -12.77 6.79
N THR A 162 15.52 -12.27 6.18
CA THR A 162 14.55 -13.10 5.45
C THR A 162 15.21 -13.86 4.29
N THR A 163 16.08 -13.20 3.52
CA THR A 163 16.79 -13.85 2.42
C THR A 163 17.77 -14.92 2.91
N ASN A 164 18.44 -14.67 4.04
CA ASN A 164 19.32 -15.64 4.71
C ASN A 164 18.52 -16.88 5.18
N PHE A 165 17.37 -16.66 5.81
CA PHE A 165 16.47 -17.72 6.24
C PHE A 165 16.06 -18.62 5.07
N ILE A 166 15.61 -18.04 3.96
CA ILE A 166 15.24 -18.81 2.77
C ILE A 166 16.41 -19.64 2.25
N SER A 167 17.59 -19.01 2.08
CA SER A 167 18.80 -19.68 1.61
C SER A 167 19.16 -20.90 2.48
N ARG A 168 19.07 -20.75 3.81
CA ARG A 168 19.40 -21.81 4.78
C ARG A 168 18.30 -22.85 4.96
N SER A 169 17.04 -22.50 4.68
CA SER A 169 15.90 -23.40 4.82
C SER A 169 15.83 -24.49 3.75
N GLY A 170 16.57 -24.32 2.63
CA GLY A 170 16.49 -25.20 1.46
C GLY A 170 15.19 -25.08 0.66
N LEU A 171 14.29 -24.17 1.04
CA LEU A 171 13.06 -23.92 0.31
C LEU A 171 13.35 -23.22 -1.02
N GLN A 172 12.70 -23.69 -2.08
CA GLN A 172 12.73 -22.99 -3.34
C GLN A 172 11.60 -21.96 -3.34
N VAL A 173 11.97 -20.68 -3.30
CA VAL A 173 11.02 -19.58 -3.49
C VAL A 173 11.23 -18.89 -4.79
#